data_AF-A0A1M5JWX0-F1
#
_entry.id   AF-A0A1M5JWX0-F1
#
_cell.length_a   1.000
_cell.length_b   1.000
_cell.length_c   1.000
_cell.angle_alpha   90.00
_cell.angle_beta   90.00
_cell.angle_gamma   90.00
#
_symmetry.space_group_name_H-M   'P 1'
#
loop_
_entity.id
_entity.type
_entity.pdbx_description
1 polymer ?
#
loop_
_entity_poly.entity_id
_entity_poly.type
_entity_poly.pdbx_seq_one_letter_code
_entity_poly.pdbx_strand_id
1 'polypeptide(L)'
;MIKVLFATAVALSFYGCGDGDSSSSDRIVAVIEEPKIDRCYDTYGVDADSGWSESISAGSYLEETVCDKVSERMNLMLSFYARCVSADYNKVKNRFDIEVITERGYNHLWADVKDCKYKLGTEDNYQFNYFVANSPEWTFDECYCKTEDSVAYYRNVDLSAPEGISSSSVQVSSSSQFTKSSSSSKGAKSSSSRKEDSSSSEFVLVTDEFVEIGTQEWMTRNLDIAVEGSRCYDDDPANCEKYGRIYTWAQAMAIDTKYDREELGFLITPYRGICPEGSHLPTDDEWTELNEYIEEHPEYKAYFTNQIGGAYDWKAFYRDEDVETVFWTATEYDVTGTAFGFEFAWIWAYRKDGSIARSNPHKYMGAYVRCVKGDGLVLVISSSSAAESSSSDESSSSVESSSSEDIVDDSWKDYEYPDLGRVEIGDQVWTTKNLEVPMKNSRCYADEEENCEKYGRLYTWATAMAVSTKYDREQLGEIELPYRGICPEGTHIPSQDEWLTLYNYALRNPDAIANFTNQLGGEYEYYGKYIKIGEQALFWSTTEYDVTGTSHKFEYAYLWAYRKDSSIGMDNAHKYTAAYIRCIYNN
;
A
#
# COMPACT_ATOMS: atom_id res chain seq x y z
N MET A 1 -54.66 -13.48 -0.33
CA MET A 1 -55.19 -13.73 1.02
C MET A 1 -56.10 -14.94 0.98
N ILE A 2 -55.70 -16.07 1.59
CA ILE A 2 -56.52 -17.15 2.17
C ILE A 2 -55.52 -18.18 2.75
N LYS A 3 -55.86 -18.81 3.87
CA LYS A 3 -54.98 -19.75 4.59
C LYS A 3 -55.27 -21.19 4.16
N VAL A 4 -54.24 -22.03 4.14
CA VAL A 4 -54.39 -23.47 4.43
C VAL A 4 -53.70 -23.72 5.77
N LEU A 5 -54.40 -24.39 6.67
CA LEU A 5 -53.96 -24.62 8.04
C LEU A 5 -54.45 -26.02 8.42
N PHE A 6 -53.53 -26.95 8.66
CA PHE A 6 -53.85 -28.24 9.26
C PHE A 6 -52.78 -28.63 10.27
N ALA A 7 -53.22 -29.15 11.40
CA ALA A 7 -52.38 -29.43 12.55
C ALA A 7 -52.22 -30.94 12.79
N THR A 8 -51.05 -31.28 13.34
CA THR A 8 -50.73 -32.43 14.20
C THR A 8 -51.79 -33.52 14.41
N ALA A 9 -51.40 -34.77 14.13
CA ALA A 9 -51.97 -35.98 14.76
C ALA A 9 -50.91 -36.63 15.67
N VAL A 10 -51.37 -37.41 16.66
CA VAL A 10 -50.56 -37.87 17.81
C VAL A 10 -49.93 -39.26 17.57
N ALA A 11 -48.82 -39.54 18.24
CA ALA A 11 -48.02 -40.78 18.13
C ALA A 11 -48.55 -41.95 19.00
N LEU A 12 -48.02 -43.16 18.75
CA LEU A 12 -47.46 -44.14 19.71
C LEU A 12 -47.63 -45.60 19.26
N SER A 13 -46.58 -46.41 19.44
CA SER A 13 -46.60 -47.87 19.62
C SER A 13 -45.26 -48.31 20.23
N PHE A 14 -45.28 -49.19 21.23
CA PHE A 14 -44.13 -49.62 22.04
C PHE A 14 -43.71 -51.06 21.75
N TYR A 15 -42.42 -51.37 21.95
CA TYR A 15 -41.84 -52.63 22.48
C TYR A 15 -40.33 -52.37 22.72
N GLY A 16 -39.62 -52.91 23.72
CA GLY A 16 -39.99 -53.78 24.86
C GLY A 16 -38.92 -53.72 25.98
N CYS A 17 -39.13 -54.44 27.09
CA CYS A 17 -38.51 -54.16 28.40
C CYS A 17 -37.10 -54.74 28.67
N GLY A 18 -36.48 -54.27 29.76
CA GLY A 18 -35.33 -54.87 30.44
C GLY A 18 -35.05 -54.20 31.81
N ASP A 19 -35.66 -54.72 32.89
CA ASP A 19 -35.60 -54.13 34.24
C ASP A 19 -34.43 -54.63 35.09
N GLY A 20 -34.02 -53.85 36.12
CA GLY A 20 -32.91 -54.21 37.02
C GLY A 20 -32.68 -53.26 38.19
N ASP A 21 -33.67 -53.08 39.08
CA ASP A 21 -33.52 -52.28 40.30
C ASP A 21 -32.54 -52.89 41.31
N SER A 22 -31.68 -52.03 41.89
CA SER A 22 -31.26 -52.18 43.29
C SER A 22 -30.79 -50.82 43.84
N SER A 23 -31.12 -50.54 45.10
CA SER A 23 -30.79 -49.26 45.75
C SER A 23 -29.94 -49.45 47.00
N SER A 24 -28.85 -48.70 47.09
CA SER A 24 -28.08 -48.54 48.32
C SER A 24 -27.48 -47.13 48.36
N SER A 25 -27.82 -46.41 49.42
CA SER A 25 -27.35 -45.07 49.78
C SER A 25 -25.92 -44.73 49.34
N ASP A 26 -25.78 -43.68 48.53
CA ASP A 26 -24.60 -42.82 48.60
C ASP A 26 -24.92 -41.53 49.36
N ARG A 27 -23.91 -40.96 50.00
CA ARG A 27 -24.09 -39.79 50.88
C ARG A 27 -24.22 -38.52 50.03
N ILE A 28 -25.03 -37.57 50.51
CA ILE A 28 -24.89 -36.17 50.09
C ILE A 28 -23.56 -35.67 50.69
N VAL A 29 -22.48 -35.91 49.96
CA VAL A 29 -21.29 -35.06 50.05
C VAL A 29 -21.71 -33.75 49.40
N ALA A 30 -21.86 -32.70 50.20
CA ALA A 30 -21.90 -31.36 49.63
C ALA A 30 -20.57 -31.14 48.93
N VAL A 31 -20.58 -31.02 47.60
CA VAL A 31 -19.45 -30.47 46.87
C VAL A 31 -19.34 -29.03 47.32
N ILE A 32 -18.44 -28.79 48.26
CA ILE A 32 -17.86 -27.47 48.47
C ILE A 32 -17.14 -27.19 47.16
N GLU A 33 -17.63 -26.20 46.39
CA GLU A 33 -16.84 -25.68 45.28
C GLU A 33 -15.59 -25.05 45.89
N GLU A 34 -14.47 -25.74 45.78
CA GLU A 34 -13.16 -25.16 46.07
C GLU A 34 -12.95 -23.96 45.13
N PRO A 35 -12.41 -22.83 45.63
CA PRO A 35 -12.35 -21.59 44.87
C PRO A 35 -11.49 -21.79 43.60
N LYS A 36 -11.93 -21.21 42.48
CA LYS A 36 -11.40 -21.47 41.11
C LYS A 36 -10.00 -20.90 40.83
N ILE A 37 -9.17 -20.72 41.85
CA ILE A 37 -7.88 -20.05 41.83
C ILE A 37 -6.91 -20.75 40.85
N ASP A 38 -6.84 -22.09 40.89
CA ASP A 38 -5.88 -22.89 40.14
C ASP A 38 -5.91 -22.69 38.62
N ARG A 39 -7.03 -22.23 38.03
CA ARG A 39 -7.11 -22.05 36.57
C ARG A 39 -6.39 -20.80 36.06
N CYS A 40 -6.13 -19.82 36.90
CA CYS A 40 -5.60 -18.53 36.44
C CYS A 40 -4.08 -18.50 36.29
N TYR A 41 -3.37 -19.21 37.17
CA TYR A 41 -1.93 -19.43 37.00
C TYR A 41 -1.66 -20.29 35.75
N ASP A 42 -2.38 -21.40 35.57
CA ASP A 42 -2.21 -22.31 34.44
C ASP A 42 -2.57 -21.70 33.07
N THR A 43 -3.48 -20.71 33.02
CA THR A 43 -3.93 -20.08 31.76
C THR A 43 -3.15 -18.80 31.44
N TYR A 44 -2.72 -18.02 32.44
CA TYR A 44 -2.18 -16.66 32.25
C TYR A 44 -0.85 -16.38 32.99
N GLY A 45 -0.32 -17.34 33.76
CA GLY A 45 0.92 -17.19 34.52
C GLY A 45 0.84 -16.24 35.73
N VAL A 46 -0.37 -15.92 36.20
CA VAL A 46 -0.62 -14.88 37.22
C VAL A 46 -0.78 -15.50 38.61
N ASP A 47 0.05 -15.05 39.57
CA ASP A 47 -0.03 -15.46 40.98
C ASP A 47 -1.15 -14.71 41.73
N ALA A 48 -1.71 -15.31 42.77
CA ALA A 48 -2.82 -14.77 43.56
C ALA A 48 -2.47 -13.45 44.27
N ASP A 49 -1.20 -13.27 44.64
CA ASP A 49 -0.65 -12.07 45.31
C ASP A 49 -0.42 -10.88 44.34
N SER A 50 -0.86 -10.97 43.08
CA SER A 50 -0.77 -9.90 42.08
C SER A 50 -1.56 -8.62 42.46
N GLY A 51 -1.19 -7.49 41.85
CA GLY A 51 -1.80 -6.19 42.14
C GLY A 51 -3.23 -6.02 41.61
N TRP A 52 -4.24 -6.37 42.41
CA TRP A 52 -5.66 -6.22 42.08
C TRP A 52 -6.23 -4.81 42.40
N SER A 53 -7.28 -4.42 41.69
CA SER A 53 -8.01 -3.14 41.86
C SER A 53 -9.53 -3.35 41.79
N GLU A 54 -10.28 -2.60 42.62
CA GLU A 54 -11.76 -2.53 42.60
C GLU A 54 -12.31 -1.69 41.42
N SER A 55 -11.43 -1.06 40.64
CA SER A 55 -11.76 -0.24 39.47
C SER A 55 -10.79 -0.46 38.33
N ILE A 56 -11.19 -0.17 37.09
CA ILE A 56 -10.27 -0.30 35.95
C ILE A 56 -9.16 0.73 36.05
N SER A 57 -7.96 0.22 36.34
CA SER A 57 -6.70 0.82 35.90
C SER A 57 -6.67 0.80 34.38
N ALA A 58 -6.70 1.98 33.73
CA ALA A 58 -6.32 2.07 32.32
C ALA A 58 -4.90 1.53 32.16
N GLY A 59 -4.69 0.78 31.08
CA GLY A 59 -3.45 0.12 30.74
C GLY A 59 -3.66 -0.59 29.40
N SER A 60 -2.66 -0.51 28.52
CA SER A 60 -2.78 -0.84 27.11
C SER A 60 -3.40 -2.21 26.84
N TYR A 61 -3.11 -3.20 27.67
CA TYR A 61 -3.64 -4.57 27.54
C TYR A 61 -5.18 -4.65 27.53
N LEU A 62 -5.88 -3.88 28.37
CA LEU A 62 -7.36 -3.87 28.38
C LEU A 62 -7.94 -3.11 27.19
N GLU A 63 -7.25 -2.08 26.74
CA GLU A 63 -7.61 -1.22 25.62
C GLU A 63 -7.47 -2.01 24.30
N GLU A 64 -6.34 -2.71 24.13
CA GLU A 64 -6.07 -3.70 23.08
C GLU A 64 -7.10 -4.84 23.09
N THR A 65 -7.32 -5.49 24.24
CA THR A 65 -8.30 -6.59 24.38
C THR A 65 -9.72 -6.18 23.95
N VAL A 66 -10.17 -4.96 24.29
CA VAL A 66 -11.48 -4.44 23.83
C VAL A 66 -11.44 -4.20 22.32
N CYS A 67 -10.37 -3.58 21.81
CA CYS A 67 -10.23 -3.24 20.39
C CYS A 67 -10.24 -4.48 19.48
N ASP A 68 -9.56 -5.54 19.88
CA ASP A 68 -9.52 -6.81 19.15
C ASP A 68 -10.87 -7.53 19.19
N LYS A 69 -11.50 -7.66 20.36
CA LYS A 69 -12.82 -8.33 20.48
C LYS A 69 -13.93 -7.59 19.73
N VAL A 70 -13.85 -6.26 19.63
CA VAL A 70 -14.74 -5.45 18.80
C VAL A 70 -14.46 -5.70 17.30
N SER A 71 -13.19 -5.74 16.88
CA SER A 71 -12.79 -6.03 15.49
C SER A 71 -13.19 -7.45 15.05
N GLU A 72 -12.98 -8.45 15.91
CA GLU A 72 -13.41 -9.85 15.71
C GLU A 72 -14.91 -9.92 15.42
N ARG A 73 -15.70 -9.22 16.25
CA ARG A 73 -17.16 -9.17 16.10
C ARG A 73 -17.59 -8.40 14.86
N MET A 74 -16.89 -7.32 14.47
CA MET A 74 -17.15 -6.58 13.25
C MET A 74 -17.01 -7.47 12.03
N ASN A 75 -15.89 -8.19 11.90
CA ASN A 75 -15.67 -9.16 10.82
C ASN A 75 -16.82 -10.18 10.70
N LEU A 76 -17.28 -10.74 11.83
CA LEU A 76 -18.33 -11.76 11.87
C LEU A 76 -19.74 -11.24 11.56
N MET A 77 -20.00 -9.94 11.72
CA MET A 77 -21.36 -9.36 11.66
C MET A 77 -21.57 -8.37 10.52
N LEU A 78 -20.50 -7.81 9.93
CA LEU A 78 -20.56 -6.77 8.92
C LEU A 78 -20.17 -7.30 7.54
N SER A 79 -20.85 -6.79 6.51
CA SER A 79 -20.58 -7.12 5.10
C SER A 79 -19.64 -6.11 4.41
N PHE A 80 -18.93 -5.30 5.20
CA PHE A 80 -18.00 -4.25 4.79
C PHE A 80 -16.85 -4.20 5.79
N TYR A 81 -15.71 -3.62 5.42
CA TYR A 81 -14.57 -3.50 6.32
C TYR A 81 -14.84 -2.51 7.46
N ALA A 82 -14.64 -3.00 8.69
CA ALA A 82 -14.53 -2.18 9.88
C ALA A 82 -13.55 -2.83 10.87
N ARG A 83 -12.63 -2.04 11.42
CA ARG A 83 -11.65 -2.47 12.43
C ARG A 83 -11.54 -1.39 13.50
N CYS A 84 -11.43 -1.77 14.77
CA CYS A 84 -11.04 -0.82 15.81
C CYS A 84 -9.58 -0.38 15.62
N VAL A 85 -9.29 0.89 15.88
CA VAL A 85 -7.93 1.48 15.84
C VAL A 85 -7.42 1.78 17.25
N SER A 86 -8.29 2.34 18.10
CA SER A 86 -8.05 2.49 19.55
C SER A 86 -9.33 2.23 20.34
N ALA A 87 -9.17 1.88 21.60
CA ALA A 87 -10.25 1.81 22.58
C ALA A 87 -9.76 2.43 23.89
N ASP A 88 -9.72 3.75 23.96
CA ASP A 88 -9.12 4.51 25.06
C ASP A 88 -10.02 4.51 26.31
N TYR A 89 -9.50 4.13 27.49
CA TYR A 89 -10.32 4.01 28.69
C TYR A 89 -10.59 5.35 29.38
N ASN A 90 -11.81 5.87 29.18
CA ASN A 90 -12.26 7.13 29.74
C ASN A 90 -12.68 6.98 31.21
N LYS A 91 -11.71 7.10 32.13
CA LYS A 91 -11.89 7.04 33.60
C LYS A 91 -13.00 7.95 34.16
N VAL A 92 -13.36 9.06 33.48
CA VAL A 92 -14.41 9.98 33.93
C VAL A 92 -15.81 9.52 33.50
N LYS A 93 -15.93 8.91 32.32
CA LYS A 93 -17.18 8.31 31.83
C LYS A 93 -17.40 6.88 32.34
N ASN A 94 -16.33 6.18 32.76
CA ASN A 94 -16.32 4.74 33.04
C ASN A 94 -16.75 3.93 31.79
N ARG A 95 -16.21 4.32 30.62
CA ARG A 95 -16.42 3.67 29.33
C ARG A 95 -15.13 3.68 28.51
N PHE A 96 -14.97 2.72 27.61
CA PHE A 96 -14.01 2.85 26.52
C PHE A 96 -14.60 3.76 25.44
N ASP A 97 -13.85 4.77 25.00
CA ASP A 97 -14.15 5.55 23.80
C ASP A 97 -13.37 4.90 22.64
N ILE A 98 -14.06 4.47 21.57
CA ILE A 98 -13.52 3.50 20.60
C ILE A 98 -13.53 4.09 19.19
N GLU A 99 -12.36 4.27 18.59
CA GLU A 99 -12.24 4.66 17.18
C GLU A 99 -12.24 3.45 16.24
N VAL A 100 -13.04 3.53 15.18
CA VAL A 100 -13.25 2.46 14.20
C VAL A 100 -12.98 2.98 12.80
N ILE A 101 -12.00 2.41 12.10
CA ILE A 101 -11.72 2.73 10.70
C ILE A 101 -12.56 1.84 9.78
N THR A 102 -13.06 2.45 8.69
CA THR A 102 -13.83 1.79 7.63
C THR A 102 -13.35 2.27 6.25
N GLU A 103 -13.84 1.65 5.18
CA GLU A 103 -13.76 2.16 3.78
C GLU A 103 -14.21 3.63 3.61
N ARG A 104 -14.94 4.18 4.60
CA ARG A 104 -15.50 5.55 4.58
C ARG A 104 -14.88 6.45 5.65
N GLY A 105 -13.72 6.06 6.19
CA GLY A 105 -13.01 6.77 7.24
C GLY A 105 -13.41 6.36 8.67
N TYR A 106 -13.08 7.24 9.61
CA TYR A 106 -13.18 7.01 11.05
C TYR A 106 -14.61 7.18 11.59
N ASN A 107 -14.97 6.33 12.54
CA ASN A 107 -16.28 6.21 13.16
C ASN A 107 -16.11 6.07 14.68
N HIS A 108 -16.92 6.79 15.47
CA HIS A 108 -16.87 6.68 16.93
C HIS A 108 -17.88 5.66 17.46
N LEU A 109 -17.39 4.70 18.26
CA LEU A 109 -18.19 3.82 19.12
C LEU A 109 -17.78 4.03 20.58
N TRP A 110 -18.48 3.38 21.50
CA TRP A 110 -18.05 3.30 22.90
C TRP A 110 -18.47 1.98 23.53
N ALA A 111 -17.84 1.60 24.64
CA ALA A 111 -18.29 0.48 25.46
C ALA A 111 -18.39 0.89 26.93
N ASP A 112 -19.62 0.98 27.45
CA ASP A 112 -19.86 1.21 28.88
C ASP A 112 -19.42 -0.02 29.68
N VAL A 113 -18.75 0.20 30.80
CA VAL A 113 -18.14 -0.88 31.59
C VAL A 113 -18.84 -1.04 32.94
N LYS A 114 -19.22 -2.27 33.29
CA LYS A 114 -19.89 -2.56 34.57
C LYS A 114 -19.66 -4.02 34.97
N ASP A 115 -19.39 -4.28 36.25
CA ASP A 115 -19.30 -5.62 36.84
C ASP A 115 -18.38 -6.60 36.05
N CYS A 116 -17.19 -6.13 35.64
CA CYS A 116 -16.24 -6.84 34.76
C CYS A 116 -16.76 -7.22 33.36
N LYS A 117 -17.78 -6.52 32.89
CA LYS A 117 -18.33 -6.63 31.55
C LYS A 117 -18.30 -5.30 30.83
N TYR A 118 -18.26 -5.36 29.50
CA TYR A 118 -18.41 -4.19 28.65
C TYR A 118 -19.48 -4.43 27.59
N LYS A 119 -20.21 -3.36 27.27
CA LYS A 119 -21.28 -3.42 26.27
C LYS A 119 -21.18 -2.23 25.33
N LEU A 120 -21.14 -2.53 24.03
CA LEU A 120 -21.07 -1.52 22.99
C LEU A 120 -22.31 -0.61 22.97
N GLY A 121 -22.04 0.64 22.61
CA GLY A 121 -22.99 1.70 22.29
C GLY A 121 -22.45 2.57 21.15
N THR A 122 -23.28 3.51 20.70
CA THR A 122 -22.90 4.50 19.69
C THR A 122 -23.74 5.75 19.86
N GLU A 123 -23.19 6.90 19.43
CA GLU A 123 -23.90 8.17 19.34
C GLU A 123 -24.15 8.47 17.85
N ASP A 124 -25.41 8.58 17.44
CA ASP A 124 -25.95 8.90 16.09
C ASP A 124 -25.37 8.19 14.84
N ASN A 125 -24.55 7.13 15.00
CA ASN A 125 -23.95 6.40 13.88
C ASN A 125 -24.91 5.36 13.26
N TYR A 126 -25.59 5.75 12.18
CA TYR A 126 -26.52 4.88 11.46
C TYR A 126 -25.88 3.60 10.90
N GLN A 127 -24.59 3.63 10.53
CA GLN A 127 -23.87 2.48 9.97
C GLN A 127 -23.65 1.36 11.01
N PHE A 128 -23.42 1.73 12.27
CA PHE A 128 -23.13 0.76 13.34
C PHE A 128 -24.31 0.48 14.28
N ASN A 129 -25.43 1.22 14.19
CA ASN A 129 -26.64 0.97 14.99
C ASN A 129 -27.10 -0.51 15.00
N TYR A 130 -27.08 -1.20 13.86
CA TYR A 130 -27.45 -2.63 13.79
C TYR A 130 -26.40 -3.54 14.44
N PHE A 131 -25.12 -3.24 14.24
CA PHE A 131 -23.99 -3.97 14.81
C PHE A 131 -23.99 -3.90 16.34
N VAL A 132 -24.13 -2.69 16.89
CA VAL A 132 -24.23 -2.42 18.32
C VAL A 132 -25.45 -3.12 18.93
N ALA A 133 -26.63 -3.00 18.30
CA ALA A 133 -27.86 -3.62 18.79
C ALA A 133 -27.85 -5.17 18.78
N ASN A 134 -26.99 -5.79 17.96
CA ASN A 134 -26.81 -7.25 17.86
C ASN A 134 -25.44 -7.72 18.39
N SER A 135 -24.72 -6.87 19.12
CA SER A 135 -23.50 -7.25 19.83
C SER A 135 -23.83 -7.85 21.19
N PRO A 136 -23.08 -8.87 21.65
CA PRO A 136 -23.24 -9.42 22.99
C PRO A 136 -22.81 -8.41 24.06
N GLU A 137 -23.07 -8.78 25.31
CA GLU A 137 -22.39 -8.21 26.47
C GLU A 137 -21.16 -9.09 26.72
N TRP A 138 -19.96 -8.53 26.59
CA TRP A 138 -18.70 -9.27 26.80
C TRP A 138 -18.28 -9.24 28.27
N THR A 139 -17.45 -10.19 28.68
CA THR A 139 -16.81 -10.23 30.00
C THR A 139 -15.29 -10.20 29.81
N PHE A 140 -14.54 -9.57 30.72
CA PHE A 140 -13.08 -9.67 30.72
C PHE A 140 -12.67 -11.05 31.26
N ASP A 141 -12.02 -11.86 30.44
CA ASP A 141 -11.70 -13.26 30.78
C ASP A 141 -10.81 -13.38 32.02
N GLU A 142 -9.85 -12.45 32.22
CA GLU A 142 -9.00 -12.41 33.43
C GLU A 142 -9.76 -12.04 34.72
N CYS A 143 -10.92 -11.36 34.66
CA CYS A 143 -11.60 -10.93 35.88
C CYS A 143 -12.22 -12.09 36.69
N TYR A 144 -12.40 -13.26 36.07
CA TYR A 144 -12.77 -14.48 36.80
C TYR A 144 -11.69 -14.96 37.79
N CYS A 145 -10.48 -14.39 37.75
CA CYS A 145 -9.37 -14.76 38.62
C CYS A 145 -9.44 -14.17 40.04
N LYS A 146 -10.24 -13.12 40.28
CA LYS A 146 -10.53 -12.67 41.65
C LYS A 146 -11.93 -12.09 41.82
N THR A 147 -12.76 -12.80 42.58
CA THR A 147 -14.06 -12.33 43.08
C THR A 147 -14.18 -12.55 44.59
N GLU A 148 -14.28 -11.47 45.37
CA GLU A 148 -14.51 -11.51 46.83
C GLU A 148 -15.80 -10.74 47.14
N ASP A 149 -16.68 -11.30 47.99
CA ASP A 149 -17.95 -10.68 48.43
C ASP A 149 -18.85 -10.08 47.34
N SER A 150 -18.86 -10.69 46.14
CA SER A 150 -19.56 -10.22 44.93
C SER A 150 -18.99 -8.94 44.28
N VAL A 151 -17.81 -8.50 44.72
CA VAL A 151 -16.98 -7.51 44.02
C VAL A 151 -16.06 -8.24 43.05
N ALA A 152 -15.95 -7.72 41.82
CA ALA A 152 -15.13 -8.27 40.75
C ALA A 152 -13.91 -7.37 40.54
N TYR A 153 -12.71 -7.96 40.57
CA TYR A 153 -11.44 -7.21 40.62
C TYR A 153 -10.72 -7.23 39.27
N TYR A 154 -10.12 -6.09 38.92
CA TYR A 154 -9.30 -5.92 37.72
C TYR A 154 -7.83 -6.03 38.07
N ARG A 155 -7.03 -6.63 37.17
CA ARG A 155 -5.58 -6.74 37.31
C ARG A 155 -4.92 -5.41 36.93
N ASN A 156 -4.06 -4.85 37.79
CA ASN A 156 -3.18 -3.76 37.36
C ASN A 156 -2.08 -4.37 36.47
N VAL A 157 -2.16 -4.12 35.17
CA VAL A 157 -1.07 -4.39 34.23
C VAL A 157 -0.65 -3.05 33.64
N ASP A 158 0.46 -2.52 34.14
CA ASP A 158 1.15 -1.38 33.55
C ASP A 158 2.52 -1.87 33.05
N LEU A 159 2.63 -2.04 31.72
CA LEU A 159 3.84 -2.51 31.05
C LEU A 159 4.78 -1.33 30.68
N SER A 160 4.48 -0.09 31.09
CA SER A 160 5.24 1.10 30.71
C SER A 160 6.47 1.42 31.59
N ALA A 161 7.07 0.40 32.21
CA ALA A 161 8.29 0.55 33.02
C ALA A 161 9.32 -0.58 32.80
N PRO A 162 10.58 -0.29 32.42
CA PRO A 162 11.64 -1.29 32.39
C PRO A 162 12.24 -1.52 33.78
N GLU A 163 12.00 -2.68 34.39
CA GLU A 163 12.65 -3.08 35.64
C GLU A 163 14.14 -3.40 35.41
N GLY A 164 14.99 -2.40 35.65
CA GLY A 164 16.45 -2.54 35.49
C GLY A 164 17.13 -3.17 36.70
N ILE A 165 17.86 -4.27 36.49
CA ILE A 165 18.82 -4.79 37.48
C ILE A 165 20.13 -3.99 37.39
N SER A 166 20.42 -3.22 38.45
CA SER A 166 21.72 -2.57 38.70
C SER A 166 22.85 -3.62 38.78
N SER A 167 24.10 -3.41 38.34
CA SER A 167 24.97 -2.22 38.38
C SER A 167 26.22 -2.48 37.48
N SER A 168 27.26 -1.66 37.29
CA SER A 168 27.79 -0.44 37.94
C SER A 168 28.65 0.36 36.93
N SER A 169 28.82 1.67 37.17
CA SER A 169 29.99 2.55 36.86
C SER A 169 31.02 2.16 35.76
N VAL A 170 31.51 3.05 34.89
CA VAL A 170 32.06 4.40 35.20
C VAL A 170 31.90 5.39 34.03
N GLN A 171 31.57 6.63 34.42
CA GLN A 171 31.76 7.94 33.77
C GLN A 171 32.71 8.11 32.54
N VAL A 172 32.27 9.03 31.66
CA VAL A 172 33.01 10.18 31.07
C VAL A 172 33.55 10.12 29.61
N SER A 173 33.07 11.12 28.85
CA SER A 173 33.64 11.81 27.67
C SER A 173 33.86 11.07 26.34
N SER A 174 33.02 11.47 25.38
CA SER A 174 33.40 12.12 24.11
C SER A 174 34.92 12.29 23.84
N SER A 175 35.38 11.83 22.65
CA SER A 175 35.94 12.75 21.64
C SER A 175 36.24 12.06 20.30
N SER A 176 35.70 12.64 19.23
CA SER A 176 36.28 12.83 17.89
C SER A 176 37.41 11.90 17.37
N GLN A 177 37.13 11.36 16.17
CA GLN A 177 37.96 11.46 14.96
C GLN A 177 39.14 10.49 14.67
N PHE A 178 39.01 9.93 13.45
CA PHE A 178 40.02 9.80 12.39
C PHE A 178 41.03 8.64 12.29
N THR A 179 41.30 8.35 11.02
CA THR A 179 42.44 7.66 10.40
C THR A 179 42.56 6.14 10.52
N LYS A 180 42.25 5.50 9.39
CA LYS A 180 42.79 4.21 8.92
C LYS A 180 44.28 4.07 9.28
N SER A 181 44.69 2.87 9.69
CA SER A 181 46.08 2.41 9.58
C SER A 181 46.09 0.96 9.14
N SER A 182 46.58 0.71 7.92
CA SER A 182 46.73 -0.63 7.37
C SER A 182 48.04 -1.26 7.83
N SER A 183 48.02 -2.57 8.08
CA SER A 183 49.21 -3.42 8.04
C SER A 183 48.80 -4.81 7.55
N SER A 184 49.72 -5.53 6.89
CA SER A 184 49.32 -6.66 6.05
C SER A 184 50.32 -7.82 5.96
N SER A 185 49.74 -8.99 5.69
CA SER A 185 50.35 -10.18 5.07
C SER A 185 51.15 -11.18 5.92
N LYS A 186 50.97 -12.46 5.53
CA LYS A 186 51.79 -13.67 5.78
C LYS A 186 51.65 -14.32 7.18
N GLY A 187 51.36 -15.62 7.32
CA GLY A 187 50.86 -16.60 6.32
C GLY A 187 51.23 -18.07 6.59
N ALA A 188 50.58 -18.96 5.82
CA ALA A 188 50.91 -20.37 5.54
C ALA A 188 50.46 -21.52 6.49
N LYS A 189 49.51 -22.31 5.94
CA LYS A 189 49.44 -23.81 5.91
C LYS A 189 48.88 -24.64 7.09
N SER A 190 47.72 -25.24 6.79
CA SER A 190 47.49 -26.71 6.72
C SER A 190 46.79 -27.46 7.89
N SER A 191 45.57 -27.92 7.56
CA SER A 191 45.00 -29.28 7.66
C SER A 191 43.99 -29.67 8.76
N SER A 192 42.79 -30.04 8.24
CA SER A 192 41.86 -31.12 8.63
C SER A 192 41.01 -31.06 9.93
N SER A 193 39.71 -30.86 9.68
CA SER A 193 38.56 -31.69 10.08
C SER A 193 37.87 -31.58 11.46
N ARG A 194 36.65 -31.00 11.38
CA ARG A 194 35.34 -31.43 11.93
C ARG A 194 34.87 -31.04 13.35
N LYS A 195 33.69 -30.39 13.30
CA LYS A 195 32.52 -30.40 14.21
C LYS A 195 32.52 -29.56 15.50
N GLU A 196 31.66 -28.54 15.43
CA GLU A 196 30.61 -28.14 16.40
C GLU A 196 30.96 -27.47 17.74
N ASP A 197 30.54 -26.20 17.79
CA ASP A 197 29.63 -25.59 18.80
C ASP A 197 30.23 -24.75 19.95
N SER A 198 29.34 -24.02 20.63
CA SER A 198 29.54 -22.88 21.55
C SER A 198 29.75 -21.53 20.86
N SER A 199 28.67 -20.95 20.32
CA SER A 199 28.58 -19.52 20.06
C SER A 199 28.78 -18.71 21.34
N SER A 200 29.63 -17.69 21.29
CA SER A 200 29.56 -16.54 22.20
C SER A 200 28.91 -15.39 21.43
N SER A 201 27.72 -14.97 21.86
CA SER A 201 26.90 -13.98 21.16
C SER A 201 27.47 -12.55 21.28
N GLU A 202 28.51 -12.29 20.50
CA GLU A 202 28.88 -10.95 20.07
C GLU A 202 27.76 -10.38 19.18
N PHE A 203 27.61 -9.05 19.11
CA PHE A 203 26.45 -8.42 18.48
C PHE A 203 26.56 -8.48 16.95
N VAL A 204 26.08 -9.59 16.36
CA VAL A 204 26.15 -9.84 14.91
C VAL A 204 25.23 -8.89 14.16
N LEU A 205 25.84 -7.97 13.40
CA LEU A 205 25.18 -7.39 12.23
C LEU A 205 24.91 -8.54 11.26
N VAL A 206 23.64 -8.89 11.07
CA VAL A 206 23.23 -9.90 10.08
C VAL A 206 23.61 -9.36 8.70
N THR A 207 24.61 -9.97 8.08
CA THR A 207 24.93 -9.73 6.67
C THR A 207 23.99 -10.60 5.85
N ASP A 208 22.98 -9.98 5.27
CA ASP A 208 21.94 -10.68 4.52
C ASP A 208 22.54 -11.56 3.40
N GLU A 209 22.22 -12.86 3.43
CA GLU A 209 22.57 -13.77 2.36
C GLU A 209 21.64 -13.49 1.17
N PHE A 210 22.13 -12.69 0.22
CA PHE A 210 21.55 -12.58 -1.13
C PHE A 210 21.97 -13.78 -1.98
N VAL A 211 21.08 -14.21 -2.89
CA VAL A 211 21.34 -15.27 -3.86
C VAL A 211 21.03 -14.79 -5.28
N GLU A 212 21.92 -15.11 -6.22
CA GLU A 212 21.74 -14.86 -7.66
C GLU A 212 20.70 -15.85 -8.23
N ILE A 213 19.62 -15.32 -8.79
CA ILE A 213 18.53 -16.08 -9.43
C ILE A 213 18.23 -15.42 -10.78
N GLY A 214 18.61 -16.09 -11.86
CA GLY A 214 18.50 -15.53 -13.21
C GLY A 214 19.37 -14.29 -13.39
N THR A 215 18.73 -13.13 -13.52
CA THR A 215 19.32 -11.80 -13.71
C THR A 215 19.42 -10.98 -12.42
N GLN A 216 18.78 -11.43 -11.33
CA GLN A 216 18.51 -10.66 -10.12
C GLN A 216 19.20 -11.28 -8.90
N GLU A 217 19.59 -10.47 -7.90
CA GLU A 217 20.06 -10.96 -6.59
C GLU A 217 18.98 -10.72 -5.52
N TRP A 218 18.48 -11.80 -4.91
CA TRP A 218 17.34 -11.82 -3.98
C TRP A 218 17.73 -12.12 -2.54
N MET A 219 17.07 -11.50 -1.56
CA MET A 219 17.18 -11.92 -0.15
C MET A 219 16.66 -13.36 0.03
N THR A 220 17.49 -14.21 0.67
CA THR A 220 17.09 -15.59 1.05
C THR A 220 16.17 -15.67 2.27
N ARG A 221 16.02 -14.58 3.03
CA ARG A 221 15.13 -14.46 4.19
C ARG A 221 14.10 -13.34 4.04
N ASN A 222 12.97 -13.52 4.69
CA ASN A 222 11.94 -12.51 4.90
C ASN A 222 12.46 -11.42 5.87
N LEU A 223 12.12 -10.16 5.62
CA LEU A 223 12.63 -9.00 6.36
C LEU A 223 12.00 -8.86 7.75
N ASP A 224 12.81 -8.67 8.80
CA ASP A 224 12.37 -8.37 10.17
C ASP A 224 12.98 -7.04 10.66
N ILE A 225 12.32 -5.94 10.30
CA ILE A 225 12.64 -4.58 10.76
C ILE A 225 11.41 -4.05 11.48
N ALA A 226 11.51 -3.83 12.79
CA ALA A 226 10.40 -3.29 13.58
C ALA A 226 10.09 -1.83 13.18
N VAL A 227 8.96 -1.63 12.51
CA VAL A 227 8.34 -0.32 12.24
C VAL A 227 7.00 -0.19 12.96
N GLU A 228 6.50 1.02 13.14
CA GLU A 228 5.28 1.28 13.91
C GLU A 228 4.06 0.55 13.32
N GLY A 229 3.39 -0.26 14.16
CA GLY A 229 2.25 -1.10 13.77
C GLY A 229 2.58 -2.35 12.94
N SER A 230 3.86 -2.69 12.74
CA SER A 230 4.26 -3.97 12.12
C SER A 230 4.16 -5.13 13.10
N ARG A 231 3.81 -6.33 12.61
CA ARG A 231 3.38 -7.46 13.45
C ARG A 231 4.21 -8.72 13.23
N CYS A 232 4.23 -9.59 14.24
CA CYS A 232 4.64 -10.98 14.09
C CYS A 232 3.40 -11.85 13.87
N TYR A 233 3.54 -13.06 13.32
CA TYR A 233 2.38 -13.96 13.19
C TYR A 233 1.85 -14.35 14.59
N ASP A 234 0.51 -14.29 14.77
CA ASP A 234 -0.16 -14.40 16.08
C ASP A 234 0.37 -13.42 17.16
N ASP A 235 0.98 -12.30 16.74
CA ASP A 235 1.68 -11.30 17.56
C ASP A 235 2.80 -11.85 18.48
N ASP A 236 3.19 -13.12 18.32
CA ASP A 236 4.31 -13.75 19.05
C ASP A 236 5.67 -13.27 18.51
N PRO A 237 6.53 -12.62 19.32
CA PRO A 237 7.88 -12.22 18.92
C PRO A 237 8.73 -13.37 18.35
N ALA A 238 8.54 -14.61 18.81
CA ALA A 238 9.27 -15.77 18.28
C ALA A 238 8.91 -16.09 16.82
N ASN A 239 7.69 -15.76 16.39
CA ASN A 239 7.28 -15.91 15.00
C ASN A 239 7.96 -14.89 14.07
N CYS A 240 8.42 -13.73 14.57
CA CYS A 240 9.24 -12.81 13.75
C CYS A 240 10.62 -13.40 13.40
N GLU A 241 11.33 -14.00 14.35
CA GLU A 241 12.62 -14.66 14.07
C GLU A 241 12.46 -15.85 13.08
N LYS A 242 11.35 -16.58 13.23
CA LYS A 242 10.97 -17.75 12.43
C LYS A 242 10.55 -17.39 11.00
N TYR A 243 9.67 -16.40 10.82
CA TYR A 243 9.01 -16.10 9.54
C TYR A 243 9.39 -14.76 8.91
N GLY A 244 10.17 -13.92 9.59
CA GLY A 244 10.21 -12.49 9.29
C GLY A 244 8.98 -11.78 9.83
N ARG A 245 8.82 -10.51 9.49
CA ARG A 245 7.79 -9.62 10.03
C ARG A 245 6.74 -9.27 8.97
N ILE A 246 5.53 -8.96 9.44
CA ILE A 246 4.35 -8.66 8.65
C ILE A 246 4.12 -7.15 8.64
N TYR A 247 3.88 -6.59 7.44
CA TYR A 247 3.73 -5.16 7.19
C TYR A 247 2.48 -4.87 6.36
N THR A 248 1.81 -3.74 6.57
CA THR A 248 0.95 -3.15 5.53
C THR A 248 1.79 -2.67 4.35
N TRP A 249 1.16 -2.38 3.21
CA TRP A 249 1.89 -1.92 2.04
C TRP A 249 2.56 -0.57 2.27
N ALA A 250 1.87 0.40 2.90
CA ALA A 250 2.46 1.68 3.26
C ALA A 250 3.64 1.53 4.24
N GLN A 251 3.56 0.58 5.18
CA GLN A 251 4.68 0.23 6.07
C GLN A 251 5.86 -0.36 5.28
N ALA A 252 5.64 -1.30 4.36
CA ALA A 252 6.68 -1.87 3.49
C ALA A 252 7.31 -0.81 2.56
N MET A 253 6.50 0.13 2.08
CA MET A 253 6.92 1.27 1.29
C MET A 253 7.59 2.38 2.12
N ALA A 254 7.62 2.31 3.45
CA ALA A 254 8.14 3.36 4.34
C ALA A 254 7.49 4.76 4.08
N ILE A 255 6.18 4.79 3.83
CA ILE A 255 5.39 5.99 3.58
C ILE A 255 4.27 6.16 4.63
N ASP A 256 3.53 7.27 4.54
CA ASP A 256 2.37 7.56 5.40
C ASP A 256 1.28 6.48 5.24
N THR A 257 0.75 5.98 6.36
CA THR A 257 -0.24 4.89 6.38
C THR A 257 -1.57 5.24 5.72
N LYS A 258 -1.87 6.52 5.45
CA LYS A 258 -3.01 6.92 4.61
C LYS A 258 -2.92 6.31 3.20
N TYR A 259 -1.72 6.04 2.69
CA TYR A 259 -1.50 5.39 1.40
C TYR A 259 -1.84 3.89 1.40
N ASP A 260 -2.27 3.30 2.53
CA ASP A 260 -2.99 2.02 2.49
C ASP A 260 -4.44 2.15 1.96
N ARG A 261 -4.94 3.38 1.75
CA ARG A 261 -6.28 3.66 1.19
C ARG A 261 -6.31 4.72 0.09
N GLU A 262 -5.39 5.68 0.14
CA GLU A 262 -5.18 6.67 -0.90
C GLU A 262 -4.31 6.10 -2.05
N GLU A 263 -4.45 6.69 -3.24
CA GLU A 263 -3.53 6.49 -4.36
C GLU A 263 -2.13 6.99 -3.96
N LEU A 264 -1.08 6.18 -4.09
CA LEU A 264 0.29 6.69 -4.01
C LEU A 264 0.66 7.45 -5.29
N GLY A 265 0.18 6.95 -6.43
CA GLY A 265 0.42 7.55 -7.74
C GLY A 265 1.80 7.20 -8.29
N PHE A 266 2.48 8.17 -8.91
CA PHE A 266 3.72 7.91 -9.62
C PHE A 266 4.89 7.55 -8.69
N LEU A 267 5.35 6.30 -8.78
CA LEU A 267 6.51 5.78 -8.07
C LEU A 267 7.76 5.80 -8.95
N ILE A 268 8.87 6.33 -8.42
CA ILE A 268 10.19 6.19 -9.07
C ILE A 268 10.84 4.90 -8.57
N THR A 269 11.08 3.97 -9.49
CA THR A 269 11.76 2.69 -9.24
C THR A 269 13.24 2.73 -9.68
N PRO A 270 14.14 1.90 -9.11
CA PRO A 270 13.94 1.02 -7.96
C PRO A 270 13.67 1.82 -6.68
N TYR A 271 12.66 1.40 -5.91
CA TYR A 271 12.16 2.15 -4.75
C TYR A 271 12.50 1.43 -3.45
N ARG A 272 13.25 2.08 -2.55
CA ARG A 272 13.83 1.36 -1.41
C ARG A 272 12.79 0.81 -0.42
N GLY A 273 11.79 1.61 -0.07
CA GLY A 273 10.93 1.32 1.09
C GLY A 273 11.75 1.05 2.35
N ILE A 274 11.36 0.02 3.12
CA ILE A 274 12.07 -0.45 4.32
C ILE A 274 13.30 -1.32 4.04
N CYS A 275 13.65 -1.60 2.77
CA CYS A 275 14.76 -2.49 2.45
C CYS A 275 16.14 -1.94 2.85
N PRO A 276 17.13 -2.81 3.15
CA PRO A 276 18.51 -2.41 3.43
C PRO A 276 19.16 -1.56 2.32
N GLU A 277 20.17 -0.76 2.69
CA GLU A 277 20.95 0.04 1.74
C GLU A 277 21.65 -0.85 0.70
N GLY A 278 21.59 -0.47 -0.58
CA GLY A 278 22.03 -1.32 -1.70
C GLY A 278 21.00 -2.39 -2.12
N SER A 279 19.77 -2.33 -1.60
CA SER A 279 18.63 -3.13 -2.02
C SER A 279 17.35 -2.29 -2.06
N HIS A 280 16.25 -2.86 -2.54
CA HIS A 280 14.97 -2.16 -2.69
C HIS A 280 13.77 -3.13 -2.64
N LEU A 281 12.56 -2.58 -2.47
CA LEU A 281 11.32 -3.36 -2.50
C LEU A 281 10.98 -3.69 -3.97
N PRO A 282 10.89 -4.97 -4.37
CA PRO A 282 10.80 -5.33 -5.78
C PRO A 282 9.45 -4.98 -6.38
N THR A 283 9.46 -4.55 -7.64
CA THR A 283 8.25 -4.38 -8.45
C THR A 283 7.61 -5.72 -8.80
N ASP A 284 6.34 -5.68 -9.18
CA ASP A 284 5.63 -6.84 -9.71
C ASP A 284 6.21 -7.35 -11.04
N ASP A 285 6.80 -6.48 -11.88
CA ASP A 285 7.53 -6.89 -13.08
C ASP A 285 8.80 -7.69 -12.70
N GLU A 286 9.55 -7.28 -11.66
CA GLU A 286 10.73 -8.04 -11.17
C GLU A 286 10.35 -9.38 -10.54
N TRP A 287 9.26 -9.43 -9.77
CA TRP A 287 8.69 -10.71 -9.31
C TRP A 287 8.21 -11.56 -10.49
N THR A 288 7.74 -10.97 -11.59
CA THR A 288 7.33 -11.73 -12.79
C THR A 288 8.54 -12.37 -13.46
N GLU A 289 9.63 -11.63 -13.69
CA GLU A 289 10.90 -12.16 -14.23
C GLU A 289 11.49 -13.28 -13.35
N LEU A 290 11.49 -13.11 -12.02
CA LEU A 290 11.87 -14.16 -11.07
C LEU A 290 11.02 -15.43 -11.26
N ASN A 291 9.70 -15.28 -11.40
CA ASN A 291 8.78 -16.41 -11.47
C ASN A 291 8.88 -17.16 -12.81
N GLU A 292 9.06 -16.45 -13.92
CA GLU A 292 9.38 -17.07 -15.22
C GLU A 292 10.67 -17.89 -15.13
N TYR A 293 11.72 -17.37 -14.46
CA TYR A 293 12.96 -18.13 -14.20
C TYR A 293 12.73 -19.35 -13.29
N ILE A 294 11.88 -19.25 -12.25
CA ILE A 294 11.53 -20.36 -11.36
C ILE A 294 10.69 -21.45 -12.06
N GLU A 295 9.94 -21.13 -13.12
CA GLU A 295 9.26 -22.15 -13.93
C GLU A 295 10.25 -23.00 -14.75
N GLU A 296 11.32 -22.40 -15.28
CA GLU A 296 12.42 -23.15 -15.93
C GLU A 296 13.37 -23.81 -14.93
N HIS A 297 13.55 -23.22 -13.73
CA HIS A 297 14.45 -23.69 -12.67
C HIS A 297 13.75 -23.86 -11.29
N PRO A 298 12.92 -24.91 -11.12
CA PRO A 298 12.08 -25.08 -9.92
C PRO A 298 12.84 -25.23 -8.60
N GLU A 299 14.15 -25.52 -8.62
CA GLU A 299 14.99 -25.61 -7.43
C GLU A 299 15.06 -24.28 -6.64
N TYR A 300 15.00 -23.12 -7.31
CA TYR A 300 15.07 -21.81 -6.65
C TYR A 300 13.80 -21.46 -5.86
N LYS A 301 12.67 -22.13 -6.13
CA LYS A 301 11.43 -22.01 -5.35
C LYS A 301 11.65 -22.27 -3.85
N ALA A 302 12.62 -23.13 -3.51
CA ALA A 302 12.99 -23.45 -2.14
C ALA A 302 13.47 -22.24 -1.32
N TYR A 303 14.00 -21.19 -1.96
CA TYR A 303 14.39 -19.96 -1.26
C TYR A 303 13.19 -19.17 -0.75
N PHE A 304 12.04 -19.24 -1.42
CA PHE A 304 10.83 -18.48 -1.07
C PHE A 304 9.86 -19.29 -0.21
N THR A 305 9.92 -20.62 -0.29
CA THR A 305 9.14 -21.54 0.58
C THR A 305 9.88 -21.97 1.86
N ASN A 306 10.99 -21.32 2.22
CA ASN A 306 11.72 -21.62 3.46
C ASN A 306 11.10 -20.97 4.73
N GLN A 307 10.23 -19.97 4.58
CA GLN A 307 9.58 -19.23 5.67
C GLN A 307 8.08 -19.07 5.37
N ILE A 308 7.34 -20.17 5.41
CA ILE A 308 5.88 -20.22 5.16
C ILE A 308 5.10 -19.74 6.39
N GLY A 309 5.00 -18.42 6.54
CA GLY A 309 4.43 -17.74 7.71
C GLY A 309 3.01 -17.19 7.53
N GLY A 310 2.24 -17.66 6.55
CA GLY A 310 0.85 -17.22 6.34
C GLY A 310 0.69 -15.78 5.84
N ALA A 311 -0.39 -15.14 6.27
CA ALA A 311 -0.74 -13.75 6.01
C ALA A 311 -1.53 -13.15 7.21
N TYR A 312 -1.66 -11.83 7.26
CA TYR A 312 -2.60 -11.15 8.17
C TYR A 312 -3.65 -10.43 7.33
N ASP A 313 -4.91 -10.87 7.38
CA ASP A 313 -5.87 -10.51 6.36
C ASP A 313 -6.51 -9.11 6.51
N TRP A 314 -7.22 -8.66 5.46
CA TRP A 314 -7.94 -7.39 5.46
C TRP A 314 -9.06 -7.30 6.52
N LYS A 315 -9.42 -8.39 7.20
CA LYS A 315 -10.40 -8.44 8.31
C LYS A 315 -9.72 -8.44 9.69
N ALA A 316 -8.39 -8.28 9.76
CA ALA A 316 -7.56 -8.32 10.96
C ALA A 316 -7.37 -9.73 11.58
N PHE A 317 -7.20 -10.77 10.76
CA PHE A 317 -6.93 -12.14 11.23
C PHE A 317 -5.67 -12.72 10.60
N TYR A 318 -4.81 -13.31 11.43
CA TYR A 318 -3.79 -14.25 10.98
C TYR A 318 -4.44 -15.46 10.30
N ARG A 319 -3.89 -15.86 9.15
CA ARG A 319 -4.32 -17.05 8.42
C ARG A 319 -3.16 -17.76 7.73
N ASP A 320 -3.39 -19.04 7.45
CA ASP A 320 -2.62 -19.84 6.51
C ASP A 320 -1.12 -20.05 6.89
N GLU A 321 -0.81 -20.02 8.21
CA GLU A 321 0.48 -20.51 8.75
C GLU A 321 0.80 -21.89 8.19
N ASP A 322 2.05 -22.11 7.76
CA ASP A 322 2.51 -23.39 7.19
C ASP A 322 1.70 -23.87 5.96
N VAL A 323 0.89 -22.99 5.34
CA VAL A 323 0.13 -23.25 4.11
C VAL A 323 0.62 -22.37 2.96
N GLU A 324 0.70 -21.05 3.14
CA GLU A 324 1.29 -20.11 2.17
C GLU A 324 2.15 -19.03 2.85
N THR A 325 2.90 -18.27 2.05
CA THR A 325 3.48 -16.99 2.46
C THR A 325 3.30 -15.99 1.33
N VAL A 326 2.97 -14.76 1.69
CA VAL A 326 2.65 -13.67 0.75
C VAL A 326 3.69 -12.57 0.84
N PHE A 327 4.17 -12.10 -0.31
CA PHE A 327 5.15 -11.03 -0.40
C PHE A 327 4.56 -9.78 -1.04
N TRP A 328 4.74 -8.62 -0.40
CA TRP A 328 4.45 -7.33 -1.03
C TRP A 328 5.37 -7.05 -2.21
N THR A 329 4.81 -6.44 -3.24
CA THR A 329 5.56 -5.72 -4.28
C THR A 329 5.49 -4.22 -4.04
N ALA A 330 6.39 -3.44 -4.65
CA ALA A 330 6.30 -1.99 -4.69
C ALA A 330 5.19 -1.47 -5.65
N THR A 331 4.47 -2.36 -6.35
CA THR A 331 3.54 -2.00 -7.41
C THR A 331 2.09 -1.96 -6.90
N GLU A 332 1.53 -0.74 -6.85
CA GLU A 332 0.10 -0.49 -6.60
C GLU A 332 -0.77 -1.19 -7.67
N TYR A 333 -1.93 -1.74 -7.30
CA TYR A 333 -2.81 -2.44 -8.25
C TYR A 333 -3.84 -1.46 -8.81
N ASP A 334 -3.76 -1.22 -10.12
CA ASP A 334 -4.73 -0.37 -10.81
C ASP A 334 -6.13 -1.00 -10.80
N VAL A 335 -7.05 -0.28 -10.18
CA VAL A 335 -8.47 -0.59 -10.00
C VAL A 335 -9.37 0.52 -10.54
N THR A 336 -8.86 1.28 -11.53
CA THR A 336 -9.61 2.33 -12.22
C THR A 336 -10.94 1.80 -12.78
N GLY A 337 -11.99 2.60 -12.66
CA GLY A 337 -13.36 2.21 -13.03
C GLY A 337 -14.07 1.25 -12.07
N THR A 338 -13.42 0.78 -11.00
CA THR A 338 -14.09 0.01 -9.93
C THR A 338 -14.63 0.90 -8.80
N ALA A 339 -15.51 0.36 -7.97
CA ALA A 339 -16.13 1.08 -6.86
C ALA A 339 -15.30 1.11 -5.56
N PHE A 340 -14.09 0.52 -5.56
CA PHE A 340 -13.35 0.23 -4.32
C PHE A 340 -12.23 1.23 -4.00
N GLY A 341 -11.92 2.18 -4.91
CA GLY A 341 -10.81 3.13 -4.73
C GLY A 341 -9.43 2.47 -4.80
N PHE A 342 -8.36 3.26 -4.72
CA PHE A 342 -6.97 2.79 -4.82
C PHE A 342 -6.49 2.07 -3.53
N GLU A 343 -7.29 1.15 -2.99
CA GLU A 343 -6.98 0.44 -1.75
C GLU A 343 -6.06 -0.79 -1.95
N PHE A 344 -5.54 -1.09 -3.15
CA PHE A 344 -4.93 -2.41 -3.48
C PHE A 344 -3.48 -2.32 -4.00
N ALA A 345 -2.69 -3.38 -3.76
CA ALA A 345 -1.36 -3.55 -4.34
C ALA A 345 -1.10 -5.02 -4.72
N TRP A 346 -0.14 -5.27 -5.60
CA TRP A 346 0.21 -6.63 -6.01
C TRP A 346 0.99 -7.37 -4.91
N ILE A 347 0.67 -8.65 -4.75
CA ILE A 347 1.44 -9.63 -3.99
C ILE A 347 1.76 -10.86 -4.83
N TRP A 348 2.79 -11.59 -4.41
CA TRP A 348 3.07 -12.94 -4.86
C TRP A 348 3.01 -13.93 -3.69
N ALA A 349 2.16 -14.94 -3.83
CA ALA A 349 1.90 -15.98 -2.84
C ALA A 349 2.64 -17.28 -3.23
N TYR A 350 3.45 -17.81 -2.31
CA TYR A 350 4.16 -19.08 -2.45
C TYR A 350 3.56 -20.11 -1.50
N ARG A 351 3.05 -21.22 -2.04
CA ARG A 351 2.34 -22.25 -1.26
C ARG A 351 3.20 -23.48 -0.98
N LYS A 352 2.88 -24.16 0.14
CA LYS A 352 3.50 -25.42 0.54
C LYS A 352 3.21 -26.59 -0.42
N ASP A 353 2.15 -26.51 -1.22
CA ASP A 353 1.88 -27.47 -2.31
C ASP A 353 2.74 -27.23 -3.57
N GLY A 354 3.56 -26.18 -3.58
CA GLY A 354 4.44 -25.79 -4.68
C GLY A 354 3.79 -24.87 -5.71
N SER A 355 2.50 -24.53 -5.56
CA SER A 355 1.86 -23.50 -6.38
C SER A 355 2.38 -22.10 -6.05
N ILE A 356 2.43 -21.27 -7.07
CA ILE A 356 2.70 -19.84 -6.97
C ILE A 356 1.46 -19.13 -7.51
N ALA A 357 1.04 -18.05 -6.87
CA ALA A 357 -0.10 -17.26 -7.31
C ALA A 357 0.13 -15.77 -7.09
N ARG A 358 -0.03 -14.99 -8.16
CA ARG A 358 -0.15 -13.53 -8.11
C ARG A 358 -1.54 -13.15 -7.61
N SER A 359 -1.63 -12.14 -6.75
CA SER A 359 -2.90 -11.64 -6.21
C SER A 359 -2.82 -10.14 -5.93
N ASN A 360 -3.97 -9.52 -5.69
CA ASN A 360 -4.15 -8.08 -5.56
C ASN A 360 -5.08 -7.70 -4.38
N PRO A 361 -4.65 -7.97 -3.13
CA PRO A 361 -5.41 -7.66 -1.91
C PRO A 361 -5.33 -6.18 -1.52
N HIS A 362 -6.14 -5.80 -0.54
CA HIS A 362 -6.09 -4.47 0.06
C HIS A 362 -4.73 -4.19 0.73
N LYS A 363 -4.18 -2.99 0.58
CA LYS A 363 -2.89 -2.53 1.12
C LYS A 363 -2.79 -2.56 2.65
N TYR A 364 -3.90 -2.37 3.35
CA TYR A 364 -4.00 -2.53 4.82
C TYR A 364 -4.09 -4.01 5.29
N MET A 365 -3.98 -4.98 4.38
CA MET A 365 -3.60 -6.35 4.72
C MET A 365 -2.14 -6.37 5.19
N GLY A 366 -1.76 -7.35 6.00
CA GLY A 366 -0.36 -7.63 6.32
C GLY A 366 0.25 -8.73 5.44
N ALA A 367 1.40 -8.45 4.83
CA ALA A 367 2.24 -9.41 4.11
C ALA A 367 3.73 -9.27 4.48
N TYR A 368 4.55 -10.25 4.08
CA TYR A 368 6.00 -10.23 4.27
C TYR A 368 6.71 -9.41 3.19
N VAL A 369 7.97 -9.08 3.43
CA VAL A 369 8.85 -8.38 2.49
C VAL A 369 10.11 -9.20 2.21
N ARG A 370 10.53 -9.19 0.95
CA ARG A 370 11.89 -9.58 0.50
C ARG A 370 12.40 -8.52 -0.46
N CYS A 371 13.68 -8.23 -0.39
CA CYS A 371 14.31 -7.18 -1.17
C CYS A 371 15.14 -7.77 -2.31
N VAL A 372 15.21 -7.03 -3.43
CA VAL A 372 16.15 -7.28 -4.53
C VAL A 372 17.31 -6.30 -4.39
N LYS A 373 18.52 -6.77 -4.70
CA LYS A 373 19.75 -5.99 -4.63
C LYS A 373 19.83 -5.01 -5.81
N GLY A 374 20.20 -3.78 -5.51
CA GLY A 374 20.20 -2.66 -6.45
C GLY A 374 19.86 -1.36 -5.71
N ASP A 375 20.52 -0.26 -6.10
CA ASP A 375 20.49 1.01 -5.35
C ASP A 375 19.12 1.70 -5.41
N GLY A 376 18.23 1.35 -4.48
CA GLY A 376 16.91 1.96 -4.33
C GLY A 376 16.97 3.43 -3.91
N LEU A 377 16.20 4.28 -4.59
CA LEU A 377 16.09 5.70 -4.25
C LEU A 377 15.27 5.92 -2.96
N VAL A 378 15.57 7.02 -2.27
CA VAL A 378 14.95 7.42 -0.99
C VAL A 378 14.32 8.80 -1.13
N LEU A 379 13.07 8.95 -0.69
CA LEU A 379 12.38 10.24 -0.68
C LEU A 379 13.01 11.22 0.32
N VAL A 380 13.45 12.38 -0.17
CA VAL A 380 13.97 13.48 0.66
C VAL A 380 12.88 14.54 0.86
N ILE A 381 12.08 14.39 1.91
CA ILE A 381 11.06 15.36 2.29
C ILE A 381 11.70 16.47 3.14
N SER A 382 11.96 17.63 2.53
CA SER A 382 12.54 18.78 3.24
C SER A 382 11.50 19.53 4.07
N SER A 383 11.53 19.36 5.39
CA SER A 383 10.82 20.23 6.32
C SER A 383 11.80 21.17 7.04
N SER A 384 11.47 22.46 7.13
CA SER A 384 12.26 23.41 7.94
C SER A 384 11.41 24.58 8.43
N SER A 385 11.17 24.62 9.74
CA SER A 385 10.52 25.73 10.43
C SER A 385 11.36 26.15 11.64
N ALA A 386 12.09 27.25 11.47
CA ALA A 386 12.80 27.96 12.54
C ALA A 386 12.56 29.46 12.36
N ALA A 387 12.11 30.13 13.42
CA ALA A 387 11.62 31.51 13.37
C ALA A 387 12.63 32.52 13.94
N GLU A 388 12.52 33.80 13.56
CA GLU A 388 11.87 34.84 14.41
C GLU A 388 12.12 36.28 13.89
N SER A 389 11.11 37.16 14.05
CA SER A 389 11.18 38.65 14.10
C SER A 389 11.64 39.39 12.82
N SER A 390 11.24 40.63 12.50
CA SER A 390 10.23 41.63 12.95
C SER A 390 10.26 42.81 11.91
N SER A 391 9.44 43.87 11.83
CA SER A 391 8.21 44.43 12.48
C SER A 391 7.76 45.63 11.59
N SER A 392 6.51 46.12 11.53
CA SER A 392 5.21 45.75 12.14
C SER A 392 4.06 46.41 11.32
N ASP A 393 3.11 47.09 11.99
CA ASP A 393 2.21 48.16 11.49
C ASP A 393 1.07 47.78 10.51
N GLU A 394 0.01 47.19 11.07
CA GLU A 394 -1.38 47.74 11.12
C GLU A 394 -1.98 48.44 9.86
N SER A 395 -3.21 48.14 9.39
CA SER A 395 -4.23 47.19 9.89
C SER A 395 -5.39 46.97 8.89
N SER A 396 -5.90 45.73 8.78
CA SER A 396 -7.20 45.29 8.19
C SER A 396 -7.58 45.73 6.75
N SER A 397 -8.15 44.89 5.89
CA SER A 397 -9.05 43.75 6.17
C SER A 397 -8.77 42.49 5.33
N SER A 398 -9.02 41.33 5.96
CA SER A 398 -9.08 39.98 5.38
C SER A 398 -10.13 39.83 4.24
N VAL A 399 -10.04 38.83 3.34
CA VAL A 399 -9.20 37.62 3.36
C VAL A 399 -8.67 37.30 1.96
N GLU A 400 -7.38 37.03 1.85
CA GLU A 400 -6.83 36.14 0.80
C GLU A 400 -5.97 35.09 1.51
N SER A 401 -6.05 33.85 1.04
CA SER A 401 -5.21 32.73 1.50
C SER A 401 -4.61 32.08 0.26
N SER A 402 -3.43 32.56 -0.13
CA SER A 402 -2.72 32.15 -1.34
C SER A 402 -2.47 30.65 -1.38
N SER A 403 -2.84 30.02 -2.50
CA SER A 403 -2.44 28.67 -2.86
C SER A 403 -0.92 28.53 -2.94
N SER A 404 -0.41 27.37 -2.54
CA SER A 404 0.88 26.89 -3.00
C SER A 404 0.73 26.47 -4.47
N GLU A 405 1.04 27.37 -5.40
CA GLU A 405 0.87 27.12 -6.83
C GLU A 405 1.94 26.16 -7.37
N ASP A 406 1.50 25.16 -8.15
CA ASP A 406 2.39 24.36 -8.98
C ASP A 406 3.03 25.24 -10.06
N ILE A 407 4.31 25.59 -9.86
CA ILE A 407 5.06 26.42 -10.80
C ILE A 407 5.17 25.70 -12.14
N VAL A 408 4.60 26.32 -13.18
CA VAL A 408 4.75 25.88 -14.58
C VAL A 408 6.23 25.93 -14.96
N ASP A 409 6.74 24.83 -15.51
CA ASP A 409 8.11 24.75 -16.01
C ASP A 409 8.25 25.64 -17.26
N ASP A 410 8.72 26.86 -17.05
CA ASP A 410 8.88 27.90 -18.07
C ASP A 410 10.22 27.80 -18.84
N SER A 411 11.08 26.82 -18.51
CA SER A 411 12.46 26.73 -19.03
C SER A 411 12.55 26.56 -20.56
N TRP A 412 11.51 26.04 -21.19
CA TRP A 412 11.39 25.89 -22.64
C TRP A 412 11.27 27.22 -23.40
N LYS A 413 10.95 28.34 -22.74
CA LYS A 413 10.72 29.63 -23.41
C LYS A 413 11.98 30.20 -24.08
N ASP A 414 13.15 29.88 -23.55
CA ASP A 414 14.47 30.25 -24.09
C ASP A 414 15.10 29.12 -24.96
N TYR A 415 14.35 28.05 -25.28
CA TYR A 415 14.88 26.92 -26.05
C TYR A 415 15.10 27.27 -27.53
N GLU A 416 16.31 27.02 -28.04
CA GLU A 416 16.65 27.21 -29.45
C GLU A 416 16.18 25.97 -30.26
N TYR A 417 14.99 26.07 -30.85
CA TYR A 417 14.38 24.97 -31.61
C TYR A 417 15.22 24.58 -32.84
N PRO A 418 15.50 23.27 -33.06
CA PRO A 418 16.13 22.80 -34.29
C PRO A 418 15.21 22.97 -35.50
N ASP A 419 15.75 22.88 -36.71
CA ASP A 419 14.93 22.87 -37.93
C ASP A 419 14.01 21.63 -37.97
N LEU A 420 12.75 21.83 -37.61
CA LEU A 420 11.68 20.83 -37.68
C LEU A 420 11.24 20.55 -39.13
N GLY A 421 11.67 21.39 -40.08
CA GLY A 421 11.22 21.41 -41.47
C GLY A 421 9.71 21.64 -41.63
N ARG A 422 9.24 21.74 -42.88
CA ARG A 422 7.85 22.04 -43.19
C ARG A 422 7.32 21.27 -44.41
N VAL A 423 6.05 20.90 -44.38
CA VAL A 423 5.33 20.27 -45.49
C VAL A 423 3.93 20.86 -45.62
N GLU A 424 3.50 21.15 -46.86
CA GLU A 424 2.15 21.59 -47.19
C GLU A 424 1.28 20.35 -47.44
N ILE A 425 0.21 20.18 -46.67
CA ILE A 425 -0.73 19.06 -46.78
C ILE A 425 -2.15 19.63 -46.84
N GLY A 426 -2.72 19.65 -48.05
CA GLY A 426 -4.00 20.30 -48.29
C GLY A 426 -3.89 21.82 -48.15
N ASP A 427 -4.59 22.37 -47.16
CA ASP A 427 -4.62 23.78 -46.76
C ASP A 427 -3.86 24.07 -45.45
N GLN A 428 -3.19 23.04 -44.90
CA GLN A 428 -2.40 23.13 -43.66
C GLN A 428 -0.90 23.01 -43.96
N VAL A 429 -0.08 23.76 -43.23
CA VAL A 429 1.38 23.60 -43.26
C VAL A 429 1.84 22.98 -41.94
N TRP A 430 2.42 21.78 -42.02
CA TRP A 430 2.81 20.96 -40.87
C TRP A 430 4.33 20.93 -40.71
N THR A 431 4.80 20.74 -39.47
CA THR A 431 6.19 20.35 -39.19
C THR A 431 6.53 18.96 -39.75
N THR A 432 7.78 18.73 -40.13
CA THR A 432 8.25 17.43 -40.68
C THR A 432 8.96 16.52 -39.67
N LYS A 433 9.22 17.01 -38.45
CA LYS A 433 9.75 16.23 -37.32
C LYS A 433 8.84 16.33 -36.09
N ASN A 434 8.84 15.29 -35.28
CA ASN A 434 8.30 15.31 -33.92
C ASN A 434 9.12 16.27 -33.03
N LEU A 435 8.51 16.87 -32.02
CA LEU A 435 9.14 17.88 -31.17
C LEU A 435 10.07 17.27 -30.09
N GLU A 436 11.17 17.94 -29.78
CA GLU A 436 12.28 17.42 -28.96
C GLU A 436 12.72 18.37 -27.81
N VAL A 437 11.80 19.18 -27.28
CA VAL A 437 12.06 20.12 -26.17
C VAL A 437 12.24 19.34 -24.85
N PRO A 438 13.39 19.41 -24.17
CA PRO A 438 13.55 18.78 -22.87
C PRO A 438 12.80 19.58 -21.79
N MET A 439 11.85 18.92 -21.14
CA MET A 439 11.09 19.44 -19.98
C MET A 439 11.06 18.43 -18.83
N LYS A 440 10.81 18.91 -17.60
CA LYS A 440 10.83 18.10 -16.37
C LYS A 440 10.03 16.78 -16.44
N ASN A 441 8.89 16.77 -17.13
CA ASN A 441 7.99 15.61 -17.25
C ASN A 441 7.96 15.02 -18.68
N SER A 442 8.99 15.32 -19.49
CA SER A 442 9.19 14.75 -20.82
C SER A 442 10.16 13.57 -20.78
N ARG A 443 10.02 12.63 -21.72
CA ARG A 443 10.83 11.40 -21.77
C ARG A 443 11.19 10.99 -23.20
N CYS A 444 12.31 10.31 -23.38
CA CYS A 444 12.61 9.61 -24.62
C CYS A 444 12.01 8.20 -24.56
N TYR A 445 11.79 7.54 -25.70
CA TYR A 445 11.33 6.15 -25.66
C TYR A 445 12.40 5.26 -25.00
N ALA A 446 11.98 4.41 -24.06
CA ALA A 446 12.87 3.61 -23.20
C ALA A 446 13.89 4.43 -22.37
N ASP A 447 13.65 5.74 -22.20
CA ASP A 447 14.57 6.71 -21.57
C ASP A 447 15.97 6.79 -22.23
N GLU A 448 16.09 6.34 -23.48
CA GLU A 448 17.31 6.44 -24.30
C GLU A 448 17.30 7.73 -25.14
N GLU A 449 18.27 8.63 -24.96
CA GLU A 449 18.31 9.91 -25.70
C GLU A 449 18.47 9.71 -27.22
N GLU A 450 19.08 8.62 -27.69
CA GLU A 450 19.13 8.25 -29.12
C GLU A 450 17.71 8.03 -29.73
N ASN A 451 16.72 7.68 -28.91
CA ASN A 451 15.33 7.59 -29.36
C ASN A 451 14.66 8.97 -29.42
N CYS A 452 15.12 9.99 -28.66
CA CYS A 452 14.68 11.37 -28.84
C CYS A 452 15.14 11.93 -30.20
N GLU A 453 16.42 11.79 -30.56
CA GLU A 453 16.94 12.30 -31.86
C GLU A 453 16.20 11.69 -33.07
N LYS A 454 15.72 10.45 -32.90
CA LYS A 454 15.17 9.59 -33.95
C LYS A 454 13.65 9.68 -34.07
N TYR A 455 12.93 9.74 -32.96
CA TYR A 455 11.47 9.73 -32.90
C TYR A 455 10.85 11.02 -32.33
N GLY A 456 11.67 11.98 -31.90
CA GLY A 456 11.24 13.07 -31.03
C GLY A 456 11.02 12.60 -29.60
N ARG A 457 10.57 13.53 -28.75
CA ARG A 457 10.38 13.35 -27.31
C ARG A 457 8.89 13.19 -26.98
N LEU A 458 8.58 12.47 -25.90
CA LEU A 458 7.22 12.19 -25.44
C LEU A 458 6.85 13.12 -24.27
N TYR A 459 5.60 13.56 -24.21
CA TYR A 459 5.09 14.53 -23.22
C TYR A 459 3.72 14.12 -22.68
N THR A 460 3.46 14.32 -21.38
CA THR A 460 2.06 14.35 -20.86
C THR A 460 1.32 15.53 -21.48
N TRP A 461 -0.02 15.47 -21.47
CA TRP A 461 -0.83 16.50 -22.13
C TRP A 461 -0.63 17.89 -21.52
N ALA A 462 -0.66 18.04 -20.20
CA ALA A 462 -0.40 19.33 -19.54
C ALA A 462 1.02 19.84 -19.81
N THR A 463 2.00 18.94 -19.90
CA THR A 463 3.39 19.27 -20.25
C THR A 463 3.47 19.83 -21.67
N ALA A 464 2.81 19.19 -22.65
CA ALA A 464 2.73 19.68 -24.02
C ALA A 464 1.98 21.02 -24.12
N MET A 465 0.87 21.16 -23.39
CA MET A 465 0.10 22.40 -23.32
C MET A 465 0.84 23.53 -22.57
N ALA A 466 2.00 23.27 -21.95
CA ALA A 466 2.74 24.23 -21.12
C ALA A 466 1.88 24.81 -19.97
N VAL A 467 1.06 23.98 -19.34
CA VAL A 467 0.21 24.33 -18.19
C VAL A 467 0.61 23.52 -16.93
N SER A 468 0.04 23.86 -15.78
CA SER A 468 0.24 23.10 -14.55
C SER A 468 -0.22 21.64 -14.71
N THR A 469 0.58 20.70 -14.21
CA THR A 469 0.31 19.25 -14.23
C THR A 469 -1.01 18.84 -13.56
N LYS A 470 -1.62 19.70 -12.73
CA LYS A 470 -2.97 19.46 -12.21
C LYS A 470 -4.00 19.29 -13.33
N TYR A 471 -3.79 19.91 -14.49
CA TYR A 471 -4.65 19.78 -15.67
C TYR A 471 -4.51 18.44 -16.41
N ASP A 472 -3.61 17.54 -15.97
CA ASP A 472 -3.69 16.11 -16.35
C ASP A 472 -4.84 15.38 -15.60
N ARG A 473 -5.39 15.96 -14.51
CA ARG A 473 -6.59 15.48 -13.78
C ARG A 473 -7.80 16.43 -13.85
N GLU A 474 -7.55 17.73 -13.89
CA GLU A 474 -8.56 18.78 -13.97
C GLU A 474 -8.94 19.13 -15.42
N GLN A 475 -10.11 19.76 -15.60
CA GLN A 475 -10.45 20.41 -16.86
C GLN A 475 -9.62 21.68 -17.03
N LEU A 476 -8.99 21.88 -18.19
CA LEU A 476 -8.37 23.16 -18.52
C LEU A 476 -9.43 24.21 -18.90
N GLY A 477 -10.51 23.78 -19.56
CA GLY A 477 -11.66 24.62 -19.91
C GLY A 477 -11.57 25.21 -21.31
N GLU A 478 -12.27 26.33 -21.54
CA GLU A 478 -12.21 27.03 -22.83
C GLU A 478 -10.83 27.66 -23.06
N ILE A 479 -10.18 27.27 -24.16
CA ILE A 479 -8.88 27.80 -24.61
C ILE A 479 -9.06 28.60 -25.91
N GLU A 480 -8.28 29.69 -26.05
CA GLU A 480 -8.21 30.40 -27.33
C GLU A 480 -7.35 29.60 -28.33
N LEU A 481 -7.94 29.24 -29.47
CA LEU A 481 -7.24 28.60 -30.59
C LEU A 481 -6.82 29.66 -31.63
N PRO A 482 -5.63 29.53 -32.27
CA PRO A 482 -4.65 28.46 -32.15
C PRO A 482 -3.85 28.50 -30.83
N TYR A 483 -3.79 27.37 -30.11
CA TYR A 483 -3.15 27.30 -28.80
C TYR A 483 -1.70 26.80 -28.88
N ARG A 484 -0.74 27.68 -28.59
CA ARG A 484 0.70 27.44 -28.83
C ARG A 484 1.26 26.20 -28.12
N GLY A 485 0.99 26.04 -26.81
CA GLY A 485 1.71 25.08 -25.97
C GLY A 485 3.23 25.23 -26.09
N ILE A 486 3.96 24.11 -26.03
CA ILE A 486 5.43 24.07 -26.16
C ILE A 486 5.97 24.26 -27.60
N CYS A 487 5.12 24.49 -28.60
CA CYS A 487 5.55 24.66 -29.99
C CYS A 487 6.36 25.96 -30.22
N PRO A 488 7.23 26.02 -31.24
CA PRO A 488 7.95 27.25 -31.59
C PRO A 488 7.03 28.38 -32.04
N GLU A 489 7.50 29.62 -31.91
CA GLU A 489 6.75 30.82 -32.32
C GLU A 489 6.26 30.77 -33.77
N GLY A 490 5.03 31.23 -34.00
CA GLY A 490 4.34 31.10 -35.29
C GLY A 490 3.82 29.69 -35.62
N THR A 491 3.89 28.75 -34.67
CA THR A 491 3.29 27.42 -34.76
C THR A 491 2.52 27.08 -33.48
N HIS A 492 1.67 26.05 -33.52
CA HIS A 492 0.84 25.64 -32.38
C HIS A 492 0.58 24.13 -32.35
N ILE A 493 0.04 23.62 -31.25
CA ILE A 493 -0.41 22.23 -31.14
C ILE A 493 -1.78 22.13 -31.82
N PRO A 494 -2.01 21.17 -32.75
CA PRO A 494 -3.26 21.12 -33.51
C PRO A 494 -4.47 20.83 -32.62
N SER A 495 -5.62 21.38 -33.01
CA SER A 495 -6.92 20.99 -32.50
C SER A 495 -7.45 19.69 -33.14
N GLN A 496 -8.53 19.14 -32.60
CA GLN A 496 -9.21 17.97 -33.15
C GLN A 496 -9.70 18.21 -34.59
N ASP A 497 -10.22 19.41 -34.88
CA ASP A 497 -10.69 19.79 -36.22
C ASP A 497 -9.54 19.87 -37.24
N GLU A 498 -8.34 20.24 -36.80
CA GLU A 498 -7.15 20.29 -37.65
C GLU A 498 -6.58 18.90 -37.93
N TRP A 499 -6.57 18.00 -36.94
CA TRP A 499 -6.29 16.59 -37.16
C TRP A 499 -7.33 15.93 -38.08
N LEU A 500 -8.62 16.25 -37.91
CA LEU A 500 -9.70 15.79 -38.79
C LEU A 500 -9.55 16.31 -40.22
N THR A 501 -9.05 17.54 -40.40
CA THR A 501 -8.76 18.13 -41.73
C THR A 501 -7.65 17.36 -42.43
N LEU A 502 -6.52 17.12 -41.75
CA LEU A 502 -5.43 16.28 -42.25
C LEU A 502 -5.90 14.86 -42.61
N TYR A 503 -6.69 14.23 -41.74
CA TYR A 503 -7.26 12.89 -41.99
C TYR A 503 -8.16 12.85 -43.24
N ASN A 504 -9.07 13.80 -43.40
CA ASN A 504 -9.96 13.88 -44.56
C ASN A 504 -9.20 14.13 -45.88
N TYR A 505 -8.02 14.77 -45.81
CA TYR A 505 -7.10 14.89 -46.94
C TYR A 505 -6.34 13.58 -47.21
N ALA A 506 -5.80 12.94 -46.16
CA ALA A 506 -5.03 11.70 -46.23
C ALA A 506 -5.85 10.52 -46.77
N LEU A 507 -7.15 10.42 -46.45
CA LEU A 507 -8.08 9.44 -47.03
C LEU A 507 -8.17 9.48 -48.57
N ARG A 508 -7.76 10.60 -49.19
CA ARG A 508 -7.72 10.79 -50.65
C ARG A 508 -6.31 10.80 -51.20
N ASN A 509 -5.31 11.05 -50.35
CA ASN A 509 -3.89 11.19 -50.70
C ASN A 509 -3.01 10.47 -49.64
N PRO A 510 -2.98 9.12 -49.60
CA PRO A 510 -2.33 8.39 -48.50
C PRO A 510 -0.84 8.68 -48.33
N ASP A 511 -0.14 9.04 -49.40
CA ASP A 511 1.29 9.37 -49.37
C ASP A 511 1.60 10.68 -48.61
N ALA A 512 0.60 11.56 -48.43
CA ALA A 512 0.80 12.89 -47.82
C ALA A 512 1.23 12.82 -46.34
N ILE A 513 0.93 11.72 -45.65
CA ILE A 513 1.24 11.48 -44.24
C ILE A 513 2.54 10.69 -44.02
N ALA A 514 3.35 10.46 -45.07
CA ALA A 514 4.62 9.73 -44.98
C ALA A 514 5.62 10.35 -43.97
N ASN A 515 5.49 11.65 -43.67
CA ASN A 515 6.28 12.36 -42.65
C ASN A 515 5.81 12.12 -41.20
N PHE A 516 4.75 11.35 -40.98
CA PHE A 516 4.30 10.89 -39.65
C PHE A 516 4.60 9.40 -39.48
N THR A 517 4.34 8.58 -40.50
CA THR A 517 4.58 7.12 -40.49
C THR A 517 6.06 6.71 -40.63
N ASN A 518 6.98 7.68 -40.78
CA ASN A 518 8.43 7.45 -40.71
C ASN A 518 9.00 7.59 -39.28
N GLN A 519 8.26 8.20 -38.34
CA GLN A 519 8.66 8.36 -36.92
C GLN A 519 7.72 7.59 -35.98
N LEU A 520 7.50 6.30 -36.26
CA LEU A 520 6.74 5.39 -35.39
C LEU A 520 7.55 5.04 -34.13
N GLY A 521 7.53 5.93 -33.15
CA GLY A 521 8.29 5.81 -31.90
C GLY A 521 7.54 5.16 -30.74
N GLY A 522 6.28 4.77 -30.93
CA GLY A 522 5.42 4.21 -29.88
C GLY A 522 4.76 5.26 -28.99
N GLU A 523 4.54 4.91 -27.74
CA GLU A 523 4.11 5.79 -26.66
C GLU A 523 4.64 5.31 -25.30
N TYR A 524 4.40 6.09 -24.25
CA TYR A 524 4.50 5.67 -22.86
C TYR A 524 3.10 5.69 -22.25
N GLU A 525 2.51 4.53 -21.98
CA GLU A 525 1.17 4.43 -21.38
C GLU A 525 1.14 5.03 -19.97
N TYR A 526 -0.04 5.52 -19.55
CA TYR A 526 -0.20 6.11 -18.20
C TYR A 526 0.13 5.14 -17.05
N TYR A 527 0.04 3.82 -17.28
CA TYR A 527 0.48 2.77 -16.34
C TYR A 527 2.01 2.68 -16.19
N GLY A 528 2.79 3.51 -16.90
CA GLY A 528 4.24 3.61 -16.76
C GLY A 528 5.08 2.82 -17.76
N LYS A 529 4.49 2.34 -18.88
CA LYS A 529 5.13 1.37 -19.79
C LYS A 529 5.37 1.93 -21.19
N TYR A 530 6.59 1.76 -21.70
CA TYR A 530 6.93 2.01 -23.10
C TYR A 530 6.41 0.90 -24.00
N ILE A 531 5.57 1.24 -24.99
CA ILE A 531 5.00 0.27 -25.93
C ILE A 531 5.06 0.75 -27.38
N LYS A 532 4.94 -0.19 -28.32
CA LYS A 532 4.63 0.05 -29.74
C LYS A 532 5.67 0.84 -30.56
N ILE A 533 6.92 0.95 -30.10
CA ILE A 533 8.03 1.39 -30.96
C ILE A 533 8.09 0.59 -32.27
N GLY A 534 8.17 1.32 -33.39
CA GLY A 534 8.13 0.73 -34.73
C GLY A 534 6.79 0.11 -35.14
N GLU A 535 5.73 0.26 -34.34
CA GLU A 535 4.36 -0.18 -34.64
C GLU A 535 3.37 1.00 -34.76
N GLN A 536 3.45 2.01 -33.88
CA GLN A 536 2.67 3.24 -34.02
C GLN A 536 3.42 4.50 -33.54
N ALA A 537 2.78 5.65 -33.70
CA ALA A 537 3.07 6.88 -32.97
C ALA A 537 1.74 7.58 -32.65
N LEU A 538 1.63 8.11 -31.44
CA LEU A 538 0.48 8.89 -30.98
C LEU A 538 0.84 10.38 -30.91
N PHE A 539 -0.07 11.25 -31.31
CA PHE A 539 0.13 12.71 -31.33
C PHE A 539 -1.01 13.45 -30.60
N TRP A 540 -0.69 14.29 -29.62
CA TRP A 540 -1.72 15.00 -28.86
C TRP A 540 -2.52 16.03 -29.69
N SER A 541 -3.77 16.24 -29.28
CA SER A 541 -4.61 17.39 -29.63
C SER A 541 -4.68 18.38 -28.46
N THR A 542 -4.90 19.66 -28.76
CA THR A 542 -5.30 20.67 -27.75
C THR A 542 -6.71 20.42 -27.18
N THR A 543 -7.50 19.56 -27.83
CA THR A 543 -8.90 19.28 -27.45
C THR A 543 -8.99 18.18 -26.38
N GLU A 544 -9.51 18.53 -25.20
CA GLU A 544 -9.90 17.58 -24.15
C GLU A 544 -10.98 16.61 -24.66
N TYR A 545 -10.98 15.37 -24.16
CA TYR A 545 -12.00 14.38 -24.52
C TYR A 545 -13.17 14.45 -23.54
N ASP A 546 -14.36 14.78 -24.04
CA ASP A 546 -15.59 14.81 -23.25
C ASP A 546 -16.01 13.38 -22.84
N VAL A 547 -15.68 13.03 -21.59
CA VAL A 547 -16.13 11.82 -20.90
C VAL A 547 -17.15 12.13 -19.80
N THR A 548 -17.93 13.22 -19.94
CA THR A 548 -18.93 13.60 -18.95
C THR A 548 -19.97 12.49 -18.72
N GLY A 549 -20.25 12.21 -17.44
CA GLY A 549 -21.08 11.08 -17.02
C GLY A 549 -20.32 9.77 -16.78
N THR A 550 -19.01 9.71 -17.05
CA THR A 550 -18.13 8.63 -16.58
C THR A 550 -17.50 8.96 -15.22
N SER A 551 -16.76 8.00 -14.65
CA SER A 551 -15.87 8.19 -13.50
C SER A 551 -14.66 9.10 -13.78
N HIS A 552 -14.26 9.27 -15.04
CA HIS A 552 -12.94 9.79 -15.46
C HIS A 552 -12.92 11.30 -15.79
N LYS A 553 -13.89 12.05 -15.23
CA LYS A 553 -14.03 13.52 -15.27
C LYS A 553 -13.58 14.19 -16.59
N PHE A 554 -12.37 14.72 -16.61
CA PHE A 554 -11.74 15.47 -17.71
C PHE A 554 -10.28 15.02 -17.88
N GLU A 555 -10.01 13.76 -17.53
CA GLU A 555 -8.68 13.18 -17.37
C GLU A 555 -8.08 12.73 -18.72
N TYR A 556 -8.85 12.85 -19.81
CA TYR A 556 -8.53 12.39 -21.15
C TYR A 556 -8.43 13.54 -22.14
N ALA A 557 -7.59 13.38 -23.17
CA ALA A 557 -7.55 14.25 -24.33
C ALA A 557 -7.63 13.44 -25.63
N TYR A 558 -8.06 14.09 -26.72
CA TYR A 558 -7.97 13.49 -28.04
C TYR A 558 -6.52 13.40 -28.50
N LEU A 559 -6.22 12.35 -29.26
CA LEU A 559 -4.95 12.20 -29.94
C LEU A 559 -5.15 11.58 -31.33
N TRP A 560 -4.11 11.61 -32.17
CA TRP A 560 -4.11 10.94 -33.45
C TRP A 560 -3.10 9.79 -33.47
N ALA A 561 -3.56 8.60 -33.86
CA ALA A 561 -2.73 7.42 -34.04
C ALA A 561 -2.32 7.25 -35.50
N TYR A 562 -1.03 7.04 -35.75
CA TYR A 562 -0.48 6.60 -37.03
C TYR A 562 0.22 5.25 -36.84
N ARG A 563 -0.16 4.24 -37.63
CA ARG A 563 0.31 2.85 -37.44
C ARG A 563 1.06 2.30 -38.66
N LYS A 564 1.89 1.29 -38.42
CA LYS A 564 2.78 0.62 -39.39
C LYS A 564 2.06 -0.09 -40.54
N ASP A 565 0.80 -0.48 -40.33
CA ASP A 565 -0.09 -1.04 -41.35
C ASP A 565 -0.76 0.03 -42.22
N SER A 566 -0.33 1.29 -42.08
CA SER A 566 -0.94 2.49 -42.66
C SER A 566 -2.37 2.76 -42.18
N SER A 567 -2.84 2.12 -41.11
CA SER A 567 -4.05 2.57 -40.43
C SER A 567 -3.77 3.88 -39.68
N ILE A 568 -4.72 4.80 -39.78
CA ILE A 568 -4.69 6.12 -39.14
C ILE A 568 -6.06 6.38 -38.54
N GLY A 569 -6.11 7.04 -37.39
CA GLY A 569 -7.39 7.31 -36.75
C GLY A 569 -7.29 8.22 -35.54
N MET A 570 -8.42 8.85 -35.25
CA MET A 570 -8.66 9.51 -33.98
C MET A 570 -8.69 8.47 -32.87
N ASP A 571 -7.97 8.74 -31.80
CA ASP A 571 -8.00 7.97 -30.56
C ASP A 571 -8.13 8.94 -29.38
N ASN A 572 -8.18 8.41 -28.16
CA ASN A 572 -8.08 9.20 -26.94
C ASN A 572 -7.24 8.44 -25.91
N ALA A 573 -6.54 9.17 -25.05
CA ALA A 573 -5.84 8.58 -23.92
C ALA A 573 -5.97 9.48 -22.69
N HIS A 574 -5.72 8.87 -21.52
CA HIS A 574 -5.52 9.61 -20.29
C HIS A 574 -4.34 10.56 -20.50
N LYS A 575 -4.50 11.83 -20.10
CA LYS A 575 -3.51 12.91 -20.24
C LYS A 575 -2.10 12.56 -19.68
N TYR A 576 -2.00 11.57 -18.79
CA TYR A 576 -0.73 11.03 -18.27
C TYR A 576 0.06 10.15 -19.23
N THR A 577 -0.55 9.59 -20.28
CA THR A 577 0.18 8.96 -21.38
C THR A 577 1.18 9.97 -21.96
N ALA A 578 2.44 9.60 -22.11
CA ALA A 578 3.38 10.46 -22.82
C ALA A 578 3.32 10.14 -24.32
N ALA A 579 2.97 11.15 -25.13
CA ALA A 579 2.80 11.06 -26.58
C ALA A 579 3.60 12.15 -27.31
N TYR A 580 3.74 12.06 -28.63
CA TYR A 580 4.52 13.00 -29.43
C TYR A 580 3.76 14.31 -29.70
N ILE A 581 4.52 15.37 -29.99
CA ILE A 581 3.98 16.64 -30.48
C ILE A 581 4.41 16.90 -31.91
N ARG A 582 3.43 17.33 -32.71
CA ARG A 582 3.58 17.78 -34.10
C ARG A 582 2.91 19.13 -34.24
N CYS A 583 3.73 20.17 -34.44
CA CYS A 583 3.22 21.53 -34.55
C CYS A 583 2.72 21.81 -35.98
N ILE A 584 1.64 22.58 -36.06
CA ILE A 584 1.07 23.15 -37.29
C ILE A 584 1.41 24.65 -37.34
N TYR A 585 1.72 25.19 -38.51
CA TYR A 585 2.04 26.61 -38.68
C TYR A 585 0.78 27.47 -38.68
N ASN A 586 0.88 28.66 -38.10
CA ASN A 586 -0.21 29.64 -38.09
C ASN A 586 -0.36 30.26 -39.49
N ASN A 587 -1.60 30.31 -40.01
CA ASN A 587 -1.95 30.88 -41.32
C ASN A 587 -2.23 32.40 -41.27
#